data_AF-A0A0V0HZQ0-F1
#
_entry.id   AF-A0A0V0HZQ0-F1
#
_cell.length_a   1.000
_cell.length_b   1.000
_cell.length_c   1.000
_cell.angle_alpha   90.00
_cell.angle_beta   90.00
_cell.angle_gamma   90.00
#
_symmetry.space_group_name_H-M   'P 1'
#
loop_
_entity.id
_entity.type
_entity.pdbx_description
1 polymer ?
#
loop_
_entity_poly.entity_id
_entity_poly.type
_entity_poly.pdbx_seq_one_letter_code
_entity_poly.pdbx_strand_id
1 'polypeptide(L)'
;MEGKAFKEYLRIINLQGCDLVLGNDWMKKNHPTKFDHEKKCVTIGRKGNETILHAIPGEGSLSMISGSAMGRLIRKGQTLMAHLLMLGVESYNEQEHVDATIQEVLDKYQSVFAEPTSLPPVRQLDHAINLKPGASPVSLRP
;
A
#
# COMPACT_ATOMS: atom_id res chain seq x y z
N MET A 1 25.89 -26.73 5.81
CA MET A 1 25.21 -26.19 4.61
C MET A 1 26.27 -25.97 3.55
N GLU A 2 26.26 -26.74 2.48
CA GLU A 2 27.16 -26.50 1.34
C GLU A 2 26.60 -25.32 0.54
N GLY A 3 27.33 -24.22 0.49
CA GLY A 3 26.95 -23.04 -0.28
C GLY A 3 27.41 -23.15 -1.73
N LYS A 4 26.55 -22.76 -2.69
CA LYS A 4 26.94 -22.58 -4.08
C LYS A 4 27.38 -21.14 -4.31
N ALA A 5 28.59 -20.97 -4.84
CA ALA A 5 29.11 -19.65 -5.20
C ALA A 5 28.55 -19.20 -6.56
N PHE A 6 28.11 -17.94 -6.62
CA PHE A 6 27.71 -17.27 -7.86
C PHE A 6 28.58 -16.02 -8.06
N LYS A 7 28.91 -15.70 -9.31
CA LYS A 7 29.69 -14.51 -9.67
C LYS A 7 28.90 -13.67 -10.66
N GLU A 8 28.61 -12.43 -10.29
CA GLU A 8 27.90 -11.47 -11.15
C GLU A 8 28.38 -10.04 -10.96
N TYR A 9 28.21 -9.21 -11.99
CA TYR A 9 28.39 -7.76 -11.89
C TYR A 9 27.14 -7.14 -11.27
N LEU A 10 27.32 -6.42 -10.18
CA LEU A 10 26.22 -5.76 -9.47
C LEU A 10 26.15 -4.28 -9.85
N ARG A 11 24.93 -3.78 -10.04
CA ARG A 11 24.67 -2.33 -10.06
C ARG A 11 24.40 -1.88 -8.62
N ILE A 12 25.19 -0.92 -8.14
CA ILE A 12 24.99 -0.33 -6.82
C ILE A 12 23.87 0.70 -6.91
N ILE A 13 22.81 0.47 -6.16
CA ILE A 13 21.65 1.36 -6.03
C ILE A 13 21.40 1.55 -4.54
N ASN A 14 21.22 2.79 -4.11
CA ASN A 14 20.88 3.09 -2.73
C ASN A 14 19.40 2.78 -2.48
N LEU A 15 19.07 1.49 -2.35
CA LEU A 15 17.75 0.99 -1.98
C LEU A 15 17.73 0.78 -0.47
N GLN A 16 16.85 1.51 0.22
CA GLN A 16 16.63 1.25 1.64
C GLN A 16 15.67 0.06 1.78
N GLY A 17 16.08 -0.97 2.53
CA GLY A 17 15.25 -2.14 2.88
C GLY A 17 15.60 -3.45 2.16
N CYS A 18 16.57 -3.47 1.24
CA CYS A 18 17.06 -4.70 0.61
C CYS A 18 18.57 -4.62 0.39
N ASP A 19 19.31 -5.67 0.75
CA ASP A 19 20.76 -5.74 0.53
C ASP A 19 21.12 -6.08 -0.92
N LEU A 20 20.30 -6.90 -1.59
CA LEU A 20 20.53 -7.36 -2.95
C LEU A 20 19.20 -7.67 -3.66
N VAL A 21 19.07 -7.24 -4.91
CA VAL A 21 17.95 -7.60 -5.80
C VAL A 21 18.49 -8.46 -6.93
N LEU A 22 18.00 -9.68 -7.05
CA LEU A 22 18.33 -10.59 -8.15
C LEU A 22 17.29 -10.45 -9.25
N GLY A 23 17.69 -9.82 -10.36
CA GLY A 23 16.83 -9.55 -11.49
C GLY A 23 16.57 -10.77 -12.38
N ASN A 24 15.70 -10.56 -13.37
CA ASN A 24 15.35 -11.59 -14.35
C ASN A 24 16.51 -11.98 -15.27
N ASP A 25 17.44 -11.06 -15.52
CA ASP A 25 18.71 -11.31 -16.20
C ASP A 25 19.54 -12.38 -15.48
N TRP A 26 19.69 -12.25 -14.16
CA TRP A 26 20.38 -13.22 -13.33
C TRP A 26 19.64 -14.57 -13.29
N MET A 27 18.31 -14.55 -13.14
CA MET A 27 17.50 -15.79 -13.12
C MET A 27 17.56 -16.54 -14.45
N LYS A 28 17.62 -15.82 -15.59
CA LYS A 28 17.80 -16.41 -16.92
C LYS A 28 19.18 -17.05 -17.08
N LYS A 29 20.22 -16.42 -16.56
CA LYS A 29 21.59 -16.96 -16.57
C LYS A 29 21.68 -18.25 -15.76
N ASN A 30 21.00 -18.31 -14.61
CA ASN A 30 21.01 -19.45 -13.69
C ASN A 30 19.78 -20.38 -13.86
N HIS A 31 19.22 -20.42 -15.08
CA HIS A 31 18.00 -21.17 -15.34
C HIS A 31 18.16 -22.70 -15.14
N PRO A 32 17.08 -23.40 -14.78
CA PRO A 32 15.77 -22.87 -14.39
C PRO A 32 15.76 -22.29 -12.97
N THR A 33 14.94 -21.27 -12.74
CA THR A 33 14.59 -20.78 -11.40
C THR A 33 13.12 -21.13 -11.15
N LYS A 34 12.82 -21.89 -10.09
CA LYS A 34 11.46 -22.34 -9.75
C LYS A 34 11.07 -21.80 -8.39
N PHE A 35 9.88 -21.23 -8.29
CA PHE A 35 9.30 -20.74 -7.04
C PHE A 35 8.26 -21.75 -6.56
N ASP A 36 8.48 -22.29 -5.36
CA ASP A 36 7.48 -23.08 -4.64
C ASP A 36 6.91 -22.18 -3.54
N HIS A 37 5.71 -21.65 -3.79
CA HIS A 37 5.06 -20.71 -2.88
C HIS A 37 4.50 -21.38 -1.63
N GLU A 38 4.11 -22.67 -1.70
CA GLU A 38 3.64 -23.43 -0.55
C GLU A 38 4.79 -23.73 0.41
N LYS A 39 5.93 -24.21 -0.13
CA LYS A 39 7.13 -24.50 0.67
C LYS A 39 7.99 -23.26 0.96
N LYS A 40 7.61 -22.10 0.40
CA LYS A 40 8.34 -20.82 0.49
C LYS A 40 9.82 -21.01 0.15
N CYS A 41 10.11 -21.63 -0.99
CA CYS A 41 11.49 -21.84 -1.43
C CYS A 41 11.69 -21.57 -2.93
N VAL A 42 12.95 -21.35 -3.30
CA VAL A 42 13.39 -21.11 -4.67
C VAL A 42 14.45 -22.13 -5.05
N THR A 43 14.20 -22.92 -6.10
CA THR A 43 15.19 -23.85 -6.67
C THR A 43 15.86 -23.21 -7.87
N ILE A 44 17.20 -23.20 -7.88
CA ILE A 44 18.02 -22.64 -8.96
C ILE A 44 18.87 -23.76 -9.57
N GLY A 45 18.81 -23.91 -10.89
CA GLY A 45 19.60 -24.89 -11.65
C GLY A 45 18.84 -26.19 -11.96
N ARG A 46 19.54 -27.16 -12.55
CA ARG A 46 18.98 -28.43 -13.04
C ARG A 46 19.32 -29.58 -12.10
N LYS A 47 18.50 -30.64 -12.15
CA LYS A 47 18.62 -31.86 -11.35
C LYS A 47 20.07 -32.36 -11.30
N GLY A 48 20.62 -32.51 -10.10
CA GLY A 48 22.01 -32.92 -9.85
C GLY A 48 23.02 -31.79 -9.62
N ASN A 49 22.64 -30.52 -9.88
CA ASN A 49 23.45 -29.33 -9.55
C ASN A 49 22.56 -28.14 -9.16
N GLU A 50 21.47 -28.44 -8.47
CA GLU A 50 20.49 -27.45 -8.03
C GLU A 50 20.81 -26.93 -6.63
N THR A 51 20.45 -25.68 -6.39
CA THR A 51 20.53 -25.04 -5.07
C THR A 51 19.14 -24.60 -4.65
N ILE A 52 18.75 -24.96 -3.44
CA ILE A 52 17.45 -24.62 -2.87
C ILE A 52 17.67 -23.53 -1.83
N LEU A 53 17.07 -22.36 -2.08
CA LEU A 53 17.00 -21.27 -1.14
C LEU A 53 15.68 -21.39 -0.38
N HIS A 54 15.75 -21.52 0.93
CA HIS A 54 14.57 -21.54 1.79
C HIS A 54 14.29 -20.13 2.32
N ALA A 55 13.02 -19.77 2.43
CA ALA A 55 12.64 -18.60 3.20
C ALA A 55 13.16 -18.72 4.64
N ILE A 56 13.56 -17.59 5.21
CA ILE A 56 13.95 -17.54 6.61
C ILE A 56 12.69 -17.83 7.44
N PRO A 57 12.69 -18.88 8.28
CA PRO A 57 11.57 -19.18 9.15
C PRO A 57 11.47 -18.07 10.21
N GLY A 58 10.51 -17.19 10.03
CA GLY A 58 10.21 -16.09 10.92
C GLY A 58 9.13 -15.25 10.25
N GLU A 59 7.96 -15.17 10.88
CA GLU A 59 7.01 -14.13 10.50
C GLU A 59 7.65 -12.80 10.86
N GLY A 60 7.93 -11.97 9.87
CA GLY A 60 8.31 -10.59 10.13
C GLY A 60 7.17 -9.94 10.90
N SER A 61 7.45 -9.40 12.08
CA SER A 61 6.45 -8.62 12.80
C SER A 61 6.35 -7.25 12.15
N LEU A 62 5.17 -6.94 11.63
CA LEU A 62 4.83 -5.58 11.22
C LEU A 62 4.23 -4.87 12.44
N SER A 63 4.77 -3.71 12.78
CA SER A 63 4.17 -2.83 13.78
C SER A 63 3.60 -1.60 13.09
N MET A 64 2.45 -1.15 13.60
CA MET A 64 1.87 0.12 13.17
C MET A 64 2.84 1.25 13.49
N ILE A 65 3.10 2.08 12.49
CA ILE A 65 3.89 3.31 12.65
C ILE A 65 2.94 4.50 12.74
N SER A 66 3.31 5.51 13.52
CA SER A 66 2.55 6.75 13.56
C SER A 66 2.62 7.50 12.22
N GLY A 67 1.63 8.36 11.94
CA GLY A 67 1.65 9.24 10.77
C GLY A 67 2.88 10.15 10.72
N SER A 68 3.43 10.55 11.87
CA SER A 68 4.66 11.35 11.95
C SER A 68 5.92 10.52 11.62
N ALA A 69 5.96 9.24 11.99
CA ALA A 69 6.99 8.31 11.56
C ALA A 69 6.91 8.09 10.05
N MET A 70 5.70 7.88 9.51
CA MET A 70 5.46 7.76 8.06
C MET A 70 5.92 9.01 7.31
N GLY A 71 5.55 10.20 7.78
CA GLY A 71 5.99 11.47 7.19
C GLY A 71 7.51 11.63 7.16
N ARG A 72 8.25 11.11 8.16
CA ARG A 72 9.72 11.09 8.15
C ARG A 72 10.29 10.12 7.10
N LEU A 73 9.68 8.94 6.92
CA LEU A 73 10.10 7.96 5.92
C LEU A 73 9.96 8.52 4.49
N ILE A 74 8.81 9.14 4.20
CA ILE A 74 8.53 9.76 2.89
C ILE A 74 9.55 10.87 2.60
N ARG A 75 9.82 11.76 3.56
CA ARG A 75 10.80 12.84 3.39
C ARG A 75 12.23 12.34 3.14
N LYS A 76 12.57 11.13 3.59
CA LYS A 76 13.87 10.49 3.36
C LYS A 76 13.95 9.69 2.06
N GLY A 77 12.88 9.65 1.26
CA GLY A 77 12.85 8.89 0.00
C GLY A 77 12.60 7.40 0.18
N GLN A 78 12.08 6.94 1.33
CA GLN A 78 11.75 5.53 1.62
C GLN A 78 10.38 5.10 1.10
N THR A 79 9.83 5.84 0.15
CA THR A 79 8.44 5.75 -0.29
C THR A 79 8.07 4.36 -0.86
N LEU A 80 9.01 3.66 -1.49
CA LEU A 80 8.80 2.31 -2.03
C LEU A 80 8.51 1.27 -0.94
N MET A 81 9.23 1.29 0.19
CA MET A 81 8.96 0.41 1.32
C MET A 81 7.64 0.78 2.01
N ALA A 82 7.35 2.08 2.10
CA ALA A 82 6.11 2.59 2.66
C ALA A 82 4.88 2.11 1.87
N HIS A 83 4.97 2.03 0.53
CA HIS A 83 3.88 1.58 -0.34
C HIS A 83 3.66 0.07 -0.30
N LEU A 84 4.74 -0.73 -0.22
CA LEU A 84 4.67 -2.19 -0.09
C LEU A 84 4.02 -2.65 1.23
N LEU A 85 4.15 -1.86 2.29
CA LEU A 85 3.57 -2.13 3.61
C LEU A 85 2.10 -1.68 3.76
N MET A 86 1.54 -0.93 2.81
CA MET A 86 0.14 -0.47 2.84
C MET A 86 -0.89 -1.47 2.31
N LEU A 87 -0.46 -2.59 1.70
CA LEU A 87 -1.36 -3.59 1.11
C LEU A 87 -2.08 -4.49 2.14
N GLY A 88 -1.83 -4.30 3.43
CA GLY A 88 -2.40 -5.10 4.52
C GLY A 88 -3.17 -4.28 5.55
N VAL A 89 -3.88 -3.22 5.15
CA VAL A 89 -4.85 -2.57 6.05
C VAL A 89 -6.12 -3.41 6.03
N GLU A 90 -6.16 -4.46 6.86
CA GLU A 90 -7.44 -4.97 7.31
C GLU A 90 -8.05 -3.96 8.28
N SER A 91 -9.35 -3.69 8.08
CA SER A 91 -10.14 -2.72 8.83
C SER A 91 -10.05 -2.98 10.34
N TYR A 92 -9.31 -2.14 11.06
CA TYR A 92 -9.26 -2.21 12.52
C TYR A 92 -10.62 -1.79 13.10
N ASN A 93 -11.21 -2.68 13.90
CA ASN A 93 -12.46 -2.49 14.61
C ASN A 93 -12.19 -2.00 16.05
N GLU A 94 -11.16 -1.18 16.23
CA GLU A 94 -10.93 -0.52 17.51
C GLU A 94 -11.84 0.70 17.58
N GLN A 95 -12.74 0.73 18.56
CA GLN A 95 -13.45 1.95 18.93
C GLN A 95 -12.40 2.95 19.42
N GLU A 96 -11.90 3.78 18.51
CA GLU A 96 -11.05 4.90 18.84
C GLU A 96 -11.77 5.78 19.87
N HIS A 97 -11.07 6.10 20.95
CA HIS A 97 -11.56 7.04 21.95
C HIS A 97 -11.63 8.43 21.31
N VAL A 98 -12.83 8.81 20.84
CA VAL A 98 -13.07 10.16 20.31
C VAL A 98 -12.92 11.18 21.43
N ASP A 99 -12.14 12.22 21.20
CA ASP A 99 -12.00 13.33 22.15
C ASP A 99 -13.37 13.97 22.44
N ALA A 100 -13.63 14.36 23.69
CA ALA A 100 -14.93 14.91 24.10
C ALA A 100 -15.35 16.13 23.26
N THR A 101 -14.40 16.98 22.89
CA THR A 101 -14.70 18.17 22.05
C THR A 101 -15.12 17.79 20.64
N ILE A 102 -14.58 16.69 20.11
CA ILE A 102 -14.96 16.16 18.80
C ILE A 102 -16.31 15.47 18.90
N GLN A 103 -16.54 14.69 19.96
CA GLN A 103 -17.82 14.02 20.18
C GLN A 103 -18.98 15.02 20.27
N GLU A 104 -18.80 16.15 20.97
CA GLU A 104 -19.81 17.23 21.03
C GLU A 104 -20.18 17.76 19.64
N VAL A 105 -19.20 17.91 18.75
CA VAL A 105 -19.43 18.37 17.37
C VAL A 105 -20.16 17.30 16.56
N LEU A 106 -19.75 16.03 16.68
CA LEU A 106 -20.39 14.92 15.98
C LEU A 106 -21.86 14.77 16.40
N ASP A 107 -22.13 14.83 17.70
CA ASP A 107 -23.50 14.75 18.23
C ASP A 107 -24.34 15.95 17.77
N LYS A 108 -23.77 17.16 17.81
CA LYS A 108 -24.44 18.38 17.35
C LYS A 108 -24.85 18.33 15.88
N TYR A 109 -24.06 17.68 15.03
CA TYR A 109 -24.29 17.61 13.59
C TYR A 109 -24.64 16.19 13.12
N GLN A 110 -25.18 15.34 14.00
CA GLN A 110 -25.53 13.94 13.69
C GLN A 110 -26.44 13.81 12.45
N SER A 111 -27.35 14.77 12.24
CA SER A 111 -28.25 14.80 11.08
C SER A 111 -27.54 14.99 9.73
N VAL A 112 -26.31 15.51 9.70
CA VAL A 112 -25.50 15.64 8.49
C VAL A 112 -24.97 14.29 8.02
N PHE A 113 -24.75 13.37 8.96
CA PHE A 113 -24.22 12.03 8.69
C PHE A 113 -25.31 10.97 8.53
N ALA A 114 -26.56 11.30 8.87
CA ALA A 114 -27.69 10.43 8.65
C ALA A 114 -27.96 10.26 7.15
N GLU A 115 -28.36 9.05 6.75
CA GLU A 115 -28.76 8.78 5.37
C GLU A 115 -29.95 9.69 4.98
N PRO A 116 -29.84 10.48 3.90
CA PRO A 116 -30.89 11.41 3.52
C PRO A 116 -32.08 10.65 2.93
N THR A 117 -33.22 10.72 3.61
CA THR A 117 -34.50 10.12 3.16
C THR A 117 -35.37 11.07 2.36
N SER A 118 -34.96 12.33 2.23
CA SER A 118 -35.71 13.39 1.56
C SER A 118 -34.77 14.45 0.97
N LEU A 119 -35.34 15.40 0.22
CA LEU A 119 -34.58 16.53 -0.32
C LEU A 119 -33.97 17.38 0.82
N PRO A 120 -32.80 17.99 0.61
CA PRO A 120 -32.20 18.88 1.60
C PRO A 120 -33.15 20.01 2.00
N PRO A 121 -33.15 20.43 3.28
CA PRO A 121 -33.94 21.58 3.69
C PRO A 121 -33.49 22.85 2.97
N VAL A 122 -34.42 23.77 2.73
CA VAL A 122 -34.13 25.09 2.15
C VAL A 122 -33.13 25.83 3.02
N ARG A 123 -32.02 26.28 2.42
CA ARG A 123 -30.96 27.03 3.10
C ARG A 123 -31.15 28.53 2.91
N GLN A 124 -30.62 29.35 3.82
CA GLN A 124 -30.67 30.80 3.71
C GLN A 124 -29.90 31.34 2.49
N LEU A 125 -28.82 30.65 2.10
CA LEU A 125 -28.17 30.82 0.81
C LEU A 125 -28.45 29.59 -0.05
N ASP A 126 -29.23 29.79 -1.10
CA ASP A 126 -29.33 28.83 -2.18
C ASP A 126 -28.41 29.28 -3.32
N HIS A 127 -27.43 28.45 -3.67
CA HIS A 127 -26.49 28.77 -4.74
C HIS A 127 -27.13 28.40 -6.07
N ALA A 128 -27.73 29.39 -6.74
CA ALA A 128 -28.23 29.21 -8.10
C ALA A 128 -27.07 29.24 -9.11
N ILE A 129 -27.05 28.25 -10.02
CA ILE A 129 -26.23 28.33 -11.23
C ILE A 129 -26.96 29.25 -12.21
N ASN A 130 -26.55 30.52 -12.25
CA ASN A 130 -27.13 31.50 -13.17
C ASN A 130 -26.67 31.20 -14.61
N LEU A 131 -27.56 30.64 -15.43
CA LEU A 131 -27.30 30.38 -16.83
C LEU A 131 -27.48 31.65 -17.67
N LYS A 132 -26.63 31.84 -18.68
CA LYS A 132 -26.85 32.88 -19.69
C LYS A 132 -28.11 32.54 -20.53
N PRO A 133 -28.87 33.53 -21.01
CA PRO A 133 -29.97 33.29 -21.94
C PRO A 133 -29.52 32.46 -23.15
N GLY A 134 -30.23 31.37 -23.45
CA GLY A 134 -29.88 30.46 -24.54
C GLY A 134 -28.85 29.38 -24.21
N ALA A 135 -28.45 29.21 -22.94
CA ALA A 135 -27.55 28.14 -22.54
C ALA A 135 -28.17 26.75 -22.79
N SER A 136 -27.46 25.91 -23.55
CA SER A 136 -27.83 24.51 -23.80
C SER A 136 -27.50 23.64 -22.58
N PRO A 137 -28.35 22.67 -22.22
CA PRO A 137 -28.05 21.71 -21.16
C PRO A 137 -26.75 20.98 -21.43
N VAL A 138 -25.83 20.98 -20.47
CA VAL A 138 -24.57 20.27 -20.57
C VAL A 138 -24.80 18.84 -20.11
N SER A 139 -24.97 17.91 -21.07
CA SER A 139 -24.97 16.47 -20.81
C SER A 139 -23.53 15.96 -20.91
N LEU A 140 -22.81 15.99 -19.79
CA LEU A 140 -21.54 15.29 -19.66
C LEU A 140 -21.85 13.89 -19.14
N ARG A 141 -21.54 12.88 -19.95
CA ARG A 141 -21.58 11.48 -19.51
C ARG A 141 -20.36 11.25 -18.58
N PRO A 142 -20.49 10.51 -17.45
CA PRO A 142 -19.40 10.26 -16.52
C PRO A 142 -18.17 9.62 -17.18
#